data_AF-A0A2R3Z6W7-F1
#
_entry.id   AF-A0A2R3Z6W7-F1
#
_cell.length_a   1.000
_cell.length_b   1.000
_cell.length_c   1.000
_cell.angle_alpha   90.00
_cell.angle_beta   90.00
_cell.angle_gamma   90.00
#
_symmetry.space_group_name_H-M   'P 1'
#
loop_
_entity.id
_entity.type
_entity.pdbx_description
1 polymer ?
#
loop_
_entity_poly.entity_id
_entity_poly.type
_entity_poly.pdbx_seq_one_letter_code
_entity_poly.pdbx_strand_id
1 'polypeptide(L)'
;MLELRMRPKNNYIFETDWDELYVLTEHWMSDLQFYADDLRFFRHLIDKYFIWIKEQENQREVEKILFSVIELTDAAQDLLKKTAKHRDHIKDILEEPFTYDSQKFREEHQKLEDEISDFIKSCRKQRKEVFSVIEHVIDKEGLQEIIT
;
A
#
# COMPACT_ATOMS: atom_id res chain seq x y z
N MET A 1 17.91 2.14 6.59
CA MET A 1 16.52 2.01 6.08
C MET A 1 16.24 0.52 6.06
N LEU A 2 15.37 0.01 6.95
CA LEU A 2 15.10 -1.44 7.03
C LEU A 2 14.38 -1.89 5.75
N GLU A 3 14.93 -2.90 5.05
CA GLU A 3 14.24 -3.61 3.97
C GLU A 3 12.95 -4.17 4.55
N LEU A 4 11.82 -3.61 4.12
CA LEU A 4 10.48 -3.93 4.62
C LEU A 4 9.86 -5.17 4.00
N ARG A 5 10.72 -6.08 3.52
CA ARG A 5 10.25 -7.40 3.16
C ARG A 5 10.03 -8.17 4.45
N MET A 6 8.97 -8.98 4.48
CA MET A 6 8.76 -9.97 5.55
C MET A 6 9.87 -11.05 5.58
N ARG A 7 10.79 -11.05 4.61
CA ARG A 7 11.93 -11.96 4.50
C ARG A 7 13.15 -11.30 3.79
N PRO A 8 14.39 -11.77 3.99
CA PRO A 8 15.55 -11.32 3.21
C PRO A 8 15.41 -11.58 1.70
N LYS A 9 15.98 -10.71 0.84
CA LYS A 9 16.08 -10.95 -0.61
C LYS A 9 17.08 -12.09 -0.89
N ASN A 10 16.59 -13.32 -0.78
CA ASN A 10 17.32 -14.56 -1.04
C ASN A 10 16.52 -15.45 -2.02
N ASN A 11 17.04 -16.65 -2.29
CA ASN A 11 16.41 -17.63 -3.18
C ASN A 11 15.11 -18.25 -2.64
N TYR A 12 14.54 -17.81 -1.51
CA TYR A 12 13.38 -18.49 -0.94
C TYR A 12 12.17 -18.54 -1.89
N ILE A 13 11.89 -17.49 -2.69
CA ILE A 13 10.84 -17.57 -3.74
C ILE A 13 11.16 -18.62 -4.81
N PHE A 14 12.43 -18.98 -5.02
CA PHE A 14 12.85 -19.97 -6.00
C PHE A 14 12.91 -21.40 -5.45
N GLU A 15 13.06 -21.54 -4.13
CA GLU A 15 13.32 -22.82 -3.46
C GLU A 15 12.13 -23.33 -2.63
N THR A 16 11.22 -22.45 -2.21
CA THR A 16 10.08 -22.83 -1.35
C THR A 16 8.95 -23.53 -2.13
N ASP A 17 8.08 -24.26 -1.43
CA ASP A 17 6.93 -24.93 -2.03
C ASP A 17 5.76 -23.96 -2.34
N TRP A 18 4.77 -24.48 -3.06
CA TRP A 18 3.61 -23.69 -3.51
C TRP A 18 2.70 -23.26 -2.36
N ASP A 19 2.61 -24.05 -1.28
CA ASP A 19 1.79 -23.74 -0.11
C ASP A 19 2.36 -22.54 0.65
N GLU A 20 3.68 -22.47 0.81
CA GLU A 20 4.36 -21.33 1.41
C GLU A 20 4.21 -20.06 0.55
N LEU A 21 4.34 -20.16 -0.78
CA LEU A 21 4.07 -19.02 -1.68
C LEU A 21 2.62 -18.57 -1.58
N TYR A 22 1.67 -19.49 -1.44
CA TYR A 22 0.26 -19.16 -1.24
C TYR A 22 0.03 -18.38 0.05
N VAL A 23 0.56 -18.87 1.18
CA VAL A 23 0.48 -18.20 2.47
C VAL A 23 1.10 -16.80 2.41
N LEU A 24 2.21 -16.65 1.69
CA LEU A 24 2.82 -15.35 1.47
C LEU A 24 1.88 -14.38 0.73
N THR A 25 1.15 -14.84 -0.30
CA THR A 25 0.14 -14.00 -0.95
C THR A 25 -1.04 -13.63 -0.04
N GLU A 26 -1.41 -14.47 0.92
CA GLU A 26 -2.44 -14.13 1.92
C GLU A 26 -1.99 -13.01 2.85
N HIS A 27 -0.74 -13.05 3.28
CA HIS A 27 -0.17 -11.96 4.06
C HIS A 27 -0.13 -10.65 3.26
N TRP A 28 0.28 -10.71 1.99
CA TRP A 28 0.25 -9.54 1.10
C TRP A 28 -1.15 -8.97 0.92
N MET A 29 -2.17 -9.82 0.72
CA MET A 29 -3.56 -9.37 0.63
C MET A 29 -3.99 -8.64 1.90
N SER A 30 -3.68 -9.19 3.07
CA SER A 30 -3.99 -8.57 4.36
C SER A 30 -3.31 -7.21 4.53
N ASP A 31 -2.01 -7.11 4.21
CA ASP A 31 -1.25 -5.87 4.30
C ASP A 31 -1.79 -4.80 3.35
N LEU A 32 -2.05 -5.17 2.10
CA LEU A 32 -2.61 -4.27 1.10
C LEU A 32 -3.99 -3.74 1.51
N GLN A 33 -4.84 -4.61 2.08
CA GLN A 33 -6.15 -4.22 2.58
C GLN A 33 -6.04 -3.24 3.76
N PHE A 34 -5.11 -3.50 4.68
CA PHE A 34 -4.82 -2.59 5.80
C PHE A 34 -4.41 -1.20 5.30
N TYR A 35 -3.48 -1.12 4.35
CA TYR A 35 -3.03 0.15 3.77
C TYR A 35 -4.14 0.85 2.96
N ALA A 36 -4.99 0.10 2.25
CA ALA A 36 -6.14 0.67 1.55
C ALA A 36 -7.14 1.33 2.53
N ASP A 37 -7.39 0.69 3.68
CA ASP A 37 -8.24 1.26 4.72
C ASP A 37 -7.63 2.51 5.37
N ASP A 38 -6.30 2.52 5.60
CA ASP A 38 -5.54 3.67 6.12
C ASP A 38 -5.61 4.87 5.16
N LEU A 39 -5.42 4.63 3.85
CA LEU A 39 -5.51 5.67 2.82
C LEU A 39 -6.93 6.24 2.72
N ARG A 40 -7.97 5.39 2.81
CA ARG A 40 -9.36 5.84 2.87
C ARG A 40 -9.59 6.74 4.08
N PHE A 41 -9.06 6.37 5.24
CA PHE A 41 -9.13 7.20 6.44
C PHE A 41 -8.46 8.55 6.24
N PHE A 42 -7.23 8.60 5.70
CA PHE A 42 -6.54 9.88 5.46
C PHE A 42 -7.28 10.77 4.48
N ARG A 43 -7.86 10.20 3.41
CA ARG A 43 -8.69 10.97 2.49
C ARG A 43 -9.86 11.63 3.22
N HIS A 44 -10.59 10.88 4.03
CA HIS A 44 -11.70 11.44 4.82
C HIS A 44 -11.25 12.50 5.82
N LEU A 45 -10.07 12.30 6.44
CA LEU A 45 -9.50 13.26 7.37
C LEU A 45 -9.16 14.58 6.67
N ILE A 46 -8.50 14.49 5.51
CA ILE A 46 -8.14 15.63 4.67
C ILE A 46 -9.41 16.37 4.22
N ASP A 47 -10.39 15.66 3.65
CA ASP A 47 -11.66 16.25 3.20
C ASP A 47 -12.37 17.01 4.33
N LYS A 48 -12.32 16.49 5.57
CA LYS A 48 -12.92 17.13 6.75
C LYS A 48 -12.23 18.44 7.12
N TYR A 49 -10.89 18.49 7.11
CA TYR A 49 -10.14 19.69 7.49
C TYR A 49 -10.05 20.72 6.36
N PHE A 50 -10.12 20.29 5.10
CA PHE A 50 -10.00 21.14 3.93
C PHE A 50 -10.96 22.33 3.93
N ILE A 51 -12.20 22.13 4.41
CA ILE A 51 -13.25 23.17 4.47
C ILE A 51 -12.84 24.39 5.32
N TRP A 52 -11.94 24.19 6.29
CA TRP A 52 -11.57 25.21 7.26
C TRP A 52 -10.34 26.02 6.87
N ILE A 53 -9.64 25.64 5.80
CA ILE A 53 -8.38 26.25 5.39
C ILE A 53 -8.66 27.54 4.60
N LYS A 54 -8.22 28.68 5.15
CA LYS A 54 -8.42 29.99 4.51
C LYS A 54 -7.20 30.43 3.71
N GLU A 55 -6.00 30.06 4.14
CA GLU A 55 -4.78 30.47 3.45
C GLU A 55 -4.57 29.64 2.16
N GLN A 56 -4.38 30.33 1.04
CA GLN A 56 -4.22 29.68 -0.27
C GLN A 56 -2.96 28.79 -0.33
N GLU A 57 -1.91 29.12 0.40
CA GLU A 57 -0.69 28.31 0.48
C GLU A 57 -1.00 26.95 1.15
N ASN A 58 -1.65 26.98 2.32
CA ASN A 58 -2.09 25.80 3.05
C ASN A 58 -3.06 24.93 2.20
N GLN A 59 -3.94 25.57 1.42
CA GLN A 59 -4.84 24.84 0.49
C GLN A 59 -4.05 24.03 -0.55
N ARG A 60 -3.03 24.63 -1.17
CA ARG A 60 -2.20 23.94 -2.18
C ARG A 60 -1.41 22.78 -1.57
N GLU A 61 -0.89 22.94 -0.35
CA GLU A 61 -0.18 21.86 0.34
C GLU A 61 -1.09 20.67 0.61
N VAL A 62 -2.32 20.94 1.08
CA VAL A 62 -3.31 19.88 1.34
C VAL A 62 -3.81 19.23 0.05
N GLU A 63 -4.05 20.01 -1.02
CA GLU A 63 -4.39 19.46 -2.35
C GLU A 63 -3.31 18.49 -2.83
N LYS A 64 -2.03 18.88 -2.73
CA LYS A 64 -0.91 18.03 -3.16
C LYS A 64 -0.87 16.70 -2.42
N ILE A 65 -1.14 16.72 -1.12
CA ILE A 65 -1.21 15.49 -0.32
C ILE A 65 -2.43 14.66 -0.69
N LEU A 66 -3.60 15.30 -0.90
CA LEU A 66 -4.81 14.62 -1.34
C LEU A 66 -4.58 13.86 -2.65
N PHE A 67 -3.93 14.49 -3.63
CA PHE A 67 -3.56 13.81 -4.89
C PHE A 67 -2.67 12.59 -4.62
N SER A 68 -1.66 12.71 -3.77
CA SER A 68 -0.80 11.57 -3.41
C SER A 68 -1.57 10.43 -2.71
N VAL A 69 -2.54 10.75 -1.85
CA VAL A 69 -3.42 9.76 -1.21
C VAL A 69 -4.23 9.01 -2.26
N ILE A 70 -4.78 9.72 -3.25
CA ILE A 70 -5.57 9.15 -4.33
C ILE A 70 -4.72 8.21 -5.20
N GLU A 71 -3.53 8.66 -5.62
CA GLU A 71 -2.61 7.82 -6.40
C GLU A 71 -2.24 6.52 -5.69
N LEU A 72 -1.97 6.59 -4.37
CA LEU A 72 -1.69 5.39 -3.58
C LEU A 72 -2.94 4.52 -3.39
N THR A 73 -4.13 5.11 -3.34
CA THR A 73 -5.39 4.35 -3.25
C THR A 73 -5.59 3.53 -4.53
N ASP A 74 -5.35 4.13 -5.69
CA ASP A 74 -5.46 3.44 -6.98
C ASP A 74 -4.39 2.34 -7.10
N ALA A 75 -3.15 2.62 -6.66
CA ALA A 75 -2.08 1.63 -6.62
C ALA A 75 -2.41 0.44 -5.71
N ALA A 76 -3.02 0.69 -4.53
CA ALA A 76 -3.46 -0.36 -3.63
C ALA A 76 -4.50 -1.28 -4.29
N GLN A 77 -5.47 -0.70 -5.01
CA GLN A 77 -6.50 -1.46 -5.72
C GLN A 77 -5.91 -2.30 -6.87
N ASP A 78 -4.94 -1.77 -7.61
CA ASP A 78 -4.24 -2.52 -8.66
C ASP A 78 -3.46 -3.71 -8.06
N LEU A 79 -2.70 -3.47 -6.98
CA LEU A 79 -1.94 -4.52 -6.30
C LEU A 79 -2.83 -5.58 -5.68
N LEU A 80 -3.98 -5.21 -5.10
CA LEU A 80 -4.97 -6.18 -4.60
C LEU A 80 -5.47 -7.09 -5.72
N LYS A 81 -5.79 -6.54 -6.89
CA LYS A 81 -6.25 -7.33 -8.06
C LYS A 81 -5.15 -8.25 -8.58
N LYS A 82 -3.91 -7.73 -8.72
CA LYS A 82 -2.75 -8.52 -9.13
C LYS A 82 -2.47 -9.67 -8.16
N THR A 83 -2.50 -9.38 -6.86
CA THR A 83 -2.22 -10.37 -5.80
C THR A 83 -3.31 -11.42 -5.74
N ALA A 84 -4.58 -11.05 -5.81
CA ALA A 84 -5.69 -12.01 -5.86
C ALA A 84 -5.57 -12.94 -7.08
N LYS A 85 -5.32 -12.38 -8.26
CA LYS A 85 -5.10 -13.19 -9.48
C LYS A 85 -3.89 -14.11 -9.36
N HIS A 86 -2.79 -13.62 -8.79
CA HIS A 86 -1.58 -14.41 -8.61
C HIS A 86 -1.77 -15.54 -7.59
N ARG A 87 -2.53 -15.29 -6.51
CA ARG A 87 -2.95 -16.30 -5.54
C ARG A 87 -3.83 -17.38 -6.18
N ASP A 88 -4.82 -16.99 -6.98
CA ASP A 88 -5.69 -17.96 -7.67
C ASP A 88 -4.88 -18.85 -8.61
N HIS A 89 -3.88 -18.29 -9.30
CA HIS A 89 -2.95 -19.06 -10.12
C HIS A 89 -2.14 -20.08 -9.31
N ILE A 90 -1.78 -19.80 -8.05
CA ILE A 90 -1.14 -20.81 -7.18
C ILE A 90 -2.10 -21.96 -6.87
N LYS A 91 -3.39 -21.68 -6.66
CA LYS A 91 -4.40 -22.74 -6.47
C LYS A 91 -4.49 -23.64 -7.71
N ASP A 92 -4.52 -23.03 -8.89
CA ASP A 92 -4.56 -23.77 -10.15
C ASP A 92 -3.33 -24.68 -10.31
N ILE A 93 -2.14 -24.21 -9.92
CA ILE A 93 -0.90 -25.01 -9.92
C ILE A 93 -0.96 -26.16 -8.90
N LEU A 94 -1.50 -25.92 -7.71
CA LEU A 94 -1.66 -26.96 -6.69
C LEU A 94 -2.62 -28.07 -7.15
N GLU A 95 -3.65 -27.72 -7.93
CA GLU A 95 -4.59 -28.67 -8.53
C GLU A 95 -4.01 -29.38 -9.78
N GLU A 96 -3.25 -28.66 -10.61
CA GLU A 96 -2.66 -29.16 -11.85
C GLU A 96 -1.15 -28.80 -11.99
N PRO A 97 -0.23 -29.55 -11.33
CA PRO A 97 1.18 -29.12 -11.16
C PRO A 97 2.06 -29.03 -12.41
N PHE A 98 1.60 -29.49 -13.57
CA PHE A 98 2.39 -29.59 -14.80
C PHE A 98 1.95 -28.63 -15.91
N THR A 99 1.02 -27.72 -15.64
CA THR A 99 0.43 -26.83 -16.65
C THR A 99 1.20 -25.52 -16.83
N TYR A 100 2.16 -25.20 -15.94
CA TYR A 100 2.82 -23.90 -15.90
C TYR A 100 4.34 -23.96 -15.84
N ASP A 101 4.97 -22.92 -16.40
CA ASP A 101 6.41 -22.67 -16.26
C ASP A 101 6.70 -22.14 -14.84
N SER A 102 7.19 -23.04 -13.98
CA SER A 102 7.52 -22.74 -12.58
C SER A 102 8.54 -21.62 -12.43
N GLN A 103 9.55 -21.55 -13.31
CA GLN A 103 10.57 -20.51 -13.21
C GLN A 103 9.95 -19.14 -13.51
N LYS A 104 9.20 -19.04 -14.62
CA LYS A 104 8.53 -17.80 -15.01
C LYS A 104 7.55 -17.34 -13.91
N PHE A 105 6.77 -18.25 -13.34
CA PHE A 105 5.87 -17.92 -12.24
C PHE A 105 6.62 -17.29 -11.07
N ARG A 106 7.74 -17.88 -10.65
CA ARG A 106 8.53 -17.41 -9.49
C ARG A 106 9.19 -16.06 -9.75
N GLU A 107 9.60 -15.78 -10.98
CA GLU A 107 10.06 -14.44 -11.39
C GLU A 107 8.93 -13.40 -11.28
N GLU A 108 7.71 -13.74 -11.72
CA GLU A 108 6.52 -12.88 -11.57
C GLU A 108 6.16 -12.67 -10.09
N HIS A 109 6.25 -13.72 -9.28
CA HIS A 109 6.02 -13.67 -7.83
C HIS A 109 7.00 -12.74 -7.12
N GLN A 110 8.29 -12.82 -7.48
CA GLN A 110 9.31 -11.92 -6.94
C GLN A 110 9.09 -10.47 -7.35
N LYS A 111 8.69 -10.23 -8.61
CA LYS A 111 8.36 -8.89 -9.07
C LYS A 111 7.19 -8.31 -8.29
N LEU A 112 6.16 -9.11 -8.03
CA LEU A 112 5.01 -8.70 -7.23
C LEU A 112 5.40 -8.36 -5.78
N GLU A 113 6.28 -9.16 -5.16
CA GLU A 113 6.85 -8.85 -3.84
C GLU A 113 7.57 -7.49 -3.83
N ASP A 114 8.41 -7.23 -4.85
CA ASP A 114 9.13 -5.97 -4.99
C ASP A 114 8.15 -4.78 -5.14
N GLU A 115 7.11 -4.91 -5.99
CA GLU A 115 6.06 -3.90 -6.18
C GLU A 115 5.32 -3.58 -4.85
N ILE A 116 4.93 -4.61 -4.09
CA ILE A 116 4.25 -4.46 -2.80
C ILE A 116 5.15 -3.79 -1.77
N SER A 117 6.42 -4.21 -1.69
CA SER A 117 7.40 -3.61 -0.78
C SER A 117 7.57 -2.11 -1.05
N ASP A 118 7.64 -1.71 -2.33
CA ASP A 118 7.80 -0.30 -2.69
C ASP A 118 6.51 0.51 -2.46
N PHE A 119 5.34 -0.09 -2.67
CA PHE A 119 4.06 0.48 -2.26
C PHE A 119 4.01 0.74 -0.75
N ILE A 120 4.35 -0.24 0.09
CA ILE A 120 4.36 -0.11 1.55
C ILE A 120 5.29 1.02 2.01
N LYS A 121 6.49 1.14 1.42
CA LYS A 121 7.41 2.25 1.70
C LYS A 121 6.77 3.60 1.34
N SER A 122 6.07 3.67 0.22
CA SER A 122 5.41 4.87 -0.26
C SER A 122 4.26 5.28 0.66
N CYS A 123 3.41 4.35 1.09
CA CYS A 123 2.37 4.60 2.11
C CYS A 123 2.96 5.11 3.43
N ARG A 124 4.06 4.53 3.90
CA ARG A 124 4.72 4.99 5.14
C ARG A 124 5.27 6.40 5.03
N LYS A 125 5.81 6.78 3.87
CA LYS A 125 6.27 8.14 3.59
C LYS A 125 5.08 9.10 3.55
N GLN A 126 4.07 8.79 2.75
CA GLN A 126 2.87 9.60 2.60
C GLN A 126 2.16 9.81 3.95
N ARG A 127 2.08 8.78 4.80
CA ARG A 127 1.50 8.90 6.14
C ARG A 127 2.19 9.98 6.97
N LYS A 128 3.52 10.06 6.93
CA LYS A 128 4.28 11.10 7.64
C LYS A 128 3.99 12.49 7.06
N GLU A 129 3.85 12.60 5.75
CA GLU A 129 3.53 13.87 5.08
C GLU A 129 2.12 14.35 5.44
N VAL A 130 1.12 13.45 5.43
CA VAL A 130 -0.26 13.74 5.87
C VAL A 130 -0.26 14.28 7.29
N PHE A 131 0.36 13.59 8.25
CA PHE A 131 0.42 14.06 9.63
C PHE A 131 1.10 15.43 9.75
N SER A 132 2.26 15.60 9.10
CA SER A 132 3.00 16.86 9.16
C SER A 132 2.20 18.05 8.63
N VAL A 133 1.48 17.90 7.52
CA VAL A 133 0.69 19.01 6.96
C VAL A 133 -0.59 19.23 7.75
N ILE A 134 -1.27 18.18 8.21
CA ILE A 134 -2.46 18.35 9.04
C ILE A 134 -2.10 19.07 10.35
N GLU A 135 -1.02 18.67 11.02
CA GLU A 135 -0.52 19.36 12.23
C GLU A 135 -0.21 20.83 11.93
N HIS A 136 0.52 21.10 10.84
CA HIS A 136 0.87 22.46 10.43
C HIS A 136 -0.35 23.35 10.17
N VAL A 137 -1.33 22.83 9.44
CA VAL A 137 -2.56 23.54 9.08
C VAL A 137 -3.42 23.77 10.32
N ILE A 138 -3.54 22.78 11.21
CA ILE A 138 -4.28 22.93 12.48
C ILE A 138 -3.66 24.04 13.34
N ASP A 139 -2.33 24.08 13.44
CA ASP A 139 -1.62 25.09 14.23
C ASP A 139 -1.74 26.49 13.63
N LYS A 140 -1.59 26.64 12.31
CA LYS A 140 -1.65 27.94 11.62
C LYS A 140 -3.05 28.51 11.51
N GLU A 141 -4.04 27.67 11.23
CA GLU A 141 -5.44 28.08 11.06
C GLU A 141 -6.19 28.16 12.40
N GLY A 142 -5.54 27.80 13.52
CA GLY A 142 -6.11 27.90 14.87
C GLY A 142 -7.26 26.92 15.12
N LEU A 143 -7.25 25.74 14.48
CA LEU A 143 -8.37 24.77 14.49
C LEU A 143 -8.43 23.89 15.75
N GLN A 144 -7.80 24.33 16.85
CA GLN A 144 -7.61 23.54 18.08
C GLN A 144 -8.92 23.13 18.76
N GLU A 145 -10.03 23.83 18.53
CA GLU A 145 -11.34 23.52 19.13
C GLU A 145 -12.07 22.32 18.52
N ILE A 146 -11.59 21.73 17.41
CA ILE A 146 -12.31 20.66 16.68
C ILE A 146 -11.86 19.24 17.10
N ILE A 147 -10.86 19.13 17.99
CA ILE A 147 -10.28 17.85 18.44
C ILE A 147 -10.85 17.37 19.79
N THR A 148 -11.81 18.10 20.39
CA THR A 148 -12.52 17.66 21.61
C THR A 148 -13.82 16.95 21.24
#